data_AF-A0A2G8L4L1-F1
#
_entry.id   AF-A0A2G8L4L1-F1
#
_cell.length_a   1.000
_cell.length_b   1.000
_cell.length_c   1.000
_cell.angle_alpha   90.00
_cell.angle_beta   90.00
_cell.angle_gamma   90.00
#
_symmetry.space_group_name_H-M   'P 1'
#
loop_
_entity.id
_entity.type
_entity.pdbx_description
1 polymer ?
#
loop_
_entity_poly.entity_id
_entity_poly.type
_entity_poly.pdbx_seq_one_letter_code
_entity_poly.pdbx_strand_id
1 'polypeptide(L)'
;MATEKLKTEAINLLTTLGEGVKFVPLSQYHESAVASGRILKARKRFVELLDECKMEYSPIVGPAPAKDGEDLVTPSGSYMYHLSSCYALFQYLTVSSQAARVVFQDVLSFLDKVPTNSNPNEISVLSSQKELDSELVTVAEIQLLSFHTGVSPVPLTDLRSGLQKALSKYPSNAALLEVFLQTERKCHVIGRLRRYFHHLIENTQSPVPIFFAILSELRRQESIKEATNDRSMTSTTPEGNFVLAETGISHQIRSLFERAVRSRYTRHCILFWRMYIQFEVSAPSRCMKAATLSNPLKTQSSGMNHRQDRVLKCT
;
A
#
# COMPACT_ATOMS: atom_id res chain seq x y z
N MET A 1 15.96 -22.40 10.86
CA MET A 1 16.09 -22.55 12.34
C MET A 1 15.61 -21.31 13.10
N ALA A 2 16.04 -20.08 12.75
CA ALA A 2 15.56 -18.87 13.44
C ALA A 2 14.04 -18.64 13.31
N THR A 3 13.47 -18.90 12.12
CA THR A 3 12.03 -18.78 11.86
C THR A 3 11.17 -19.74 12.67
N GLU A 4 11.61 -21.00 12.82
CA GLU A 4 10.91 -21.99 13.63
C GLU A 4 10.96 -21.64 15.13
N LYS A 5 12.08 -21.10 15.62
CA LYS A 5 12.18 -20.63 17.01
C LYS A 5 11.21 -19.48 17.30
N LEU A 6 11.16 -18.49 16.40
CA LEU A 6 10.22 -17.37 16.49
C LEU A 6 8.76 -17.82 16.40
N LYS A 7 8.48 -18.82 15.56
CA LYS A 7 7.16 -19.43 15.45
C LYS A 7 6.73 -20.09 16.77
N THR A 8 7.58 -20.91 17.38
CA THR A 8 7.26 -21.56 18.66
C THR A 8 7.07 -20.53 19.78
N GLU A 9 7.89 -19.49 19.81
CA GLU A 9 7.76 -18.39 20.77
C GLU A 9 6.44 -17.62 20.61
N ALA A 10 6.05 -17.32 19.36
CA ALA A 10 4.76 -16.70 19.06
C ALA A 10 3.58 -17.59 19.48
N ILE A 11 3.68 -18.92 19.26
CA ILE A 11 2.67 -19.87 19.72
C ILE A 11 2.56 -19.86 21.24
N ASN A 12 3.69 -19.83 21.98
CA ASN A 12 3.68 -19.77 23.44
C ASN A 12 3.05 -18.48 23.96
N LEU A 13 3.38 -17.33 23.35
CA LEU A 13 2.79 -16.04 23.71
C LEU A 13 1.27 -16.05 23.51
N LEU A 14 0.79 -16.49 22.35
CA LEU A 14 -0.63 -16.55 22.05
C LEU A 14 -1.37 -17.60 22.90
N THR A 15 -0.73 -18.73 23.20
CA THR A 15 -1.28 -19.75 24.11
C THR A 15 -1.46 -19.16 25.51
N THR A 16 -0.45 -18.44 26.00
CA THR A 16 -0.50 -17.82 27.34
C THR A 16 -1.55 -16.70 27.41
N LEU A 17 -1.70 -15.92 26.32
CA LEU A 17 -2.77 -14.94 26.18
C LEU A 17 -4.16 -15.61 26.24
N GLY A 18 -4.34 -16.71 25.50
CA GLY A 18 -5.58 -17.49 25.52
C GLY A 18 -5.87 -18.11 26.89
N GLU A 19 -4.84 -18.50 27.65
CA GLU A 19 -5.01 -19.03 29.02
C GLU A 19 -5.29 -17.94 30.07
N GLY A 20 -4.99 -16.66 29.77
CA GLY A 20 -5.13 -15.55 30.72
C GLY A 20 -4.10 -15.56 31.86
N VAL A 21 -2.97 -16.24 31.66
CA VAL A 21 -1.91 -16.40 32.68
C VAL A 21 -0.78 -15.40 32.43
N LYS A 22 0.01 -15.09 33.46
CA LYS A 22 1.23 -14.28 33.30
C LYS A 22 2.18 -14.94 32.28
N PHE A 23 2.70 -14.14 31.36
CA PHE A 23 3.62 -14.62 30.33
C PHE A 23 4.90 -15.19 30.93
N VAL A 24 5.28 -16.38 30.48
CA VAL A 24 6.54 -17.05 30.83
C VAL A 24 7.27 -17.40 29.53
N PRO A 25 8.52 -16.92 29.34
CA PRO A 25 9.32 -17.24 28.15
C PRO A 25 9.60 -18.74 28.02
N LEU A 26 9.66 -19.25 26.79
CA LEU A 26 9.95 -20.66 26.50
C LEU A 26 11.31 -21.13 27.04
N SER A 27 12.28 -20.22 27.18
CA SER A 27 13.60 -20.54 27.74
C SER A 27 13.57 -21.00 29.20
N GLN A 28 12.48 -20.73 29.92
CA GLN A 28 12.27 -21.15 31.30
C GLN A 28 11.58 -22.52 31.41
N TYR A 29 11.12 -23.08 30.30
CA TYR A 29 10.56 -24.43 30.24
C TYR A 29 11.64 -25.43 29.83
N HIS A 30 11.61 -26.63 30.39
CA HIS A 30 12.46 -27.75 29.94
C HIS A 30 12.03 -28.32 28.58
N GLU A 31 10.87 -27.91 28.06
CA GLU A 31 10.31 -28.37 26.79
C GLU A 31 10.68 -27.44 25.62
N SER A 32 11.03 -28.02 24.48
CA SER A 32 11.35 -27.29 23.25
C SER A 32 10.12 -26.85 22.44
N ALA A 33 8.92 -27.25 22.86
CA ALA A 33 7.66 -26.99 22.18
C ALA A 33 6.50 -26.80 23.17
N VAL A 34 5.45 -26.11 22.76
CA VAL A 34 4.24 -25.92 23.57
C VAL A 34 3.39 -27.20 23.54
N ALA A 35 3.04 -27.73 24.71
CA ALA A 35 2.21 -28.92 24.82
C ALA A 35 0.85 -28.77 24.12
N SER A 36 0.45 -29.78 23.32
CA SER A 36 -0.80 -29.78 22.55
C SER A 36 -2.05 -29.57 23.41
N GLY A 37 -2.04 -30.06 24.66
CA GLY A 37 -3.15 -29.85 25.60
C GLY A 37 -3.36 -28.37 25.97
N ARG A 38 -2.27 -27.61 26.11
CA ARG A 38 -2.33 -26.15 26.34
C ARG A 38 -2.87 -25.42 25.13
N ILE A 39 -2.46 -25.81 23.93
CA ILE A 39 -2.96 -25.25 22.67
C ILE A 39 -4.47 -25.46 22.54
N LEU A 40 -4.99 -26.66 22.85
CA LEU A 40 -6.43 -26.94 22.80
C LEU A 40 -7.21 -26.16 23.85
N LYS A 41 -6.67 -26.04 25.07
CA LYS A 41 -7.28 -25.25 26.15
C LYS A 41 -7.33 -23.76 25.78
N ALA A 42 -6.23 -23.19 25.30
CA ALA A 42 -6.17 -21.81 24.84
C ALA A 42 -7.14 -21.57 23.68
N ARG A 43 -7.24 -22.50 22.73
CA ARG A 43 -8.21 -22.41 21.62
C ARG A 43 -9.64 -22.30 22.14
N LYS A 44 -10.04 -23.16 23.08
CA LYS A 44 -11.38 -23.12 23.67
C LYS A 44 -11.63 -21.77 24.35
N ARG A 45 -10.65 -21.28 25.11
CA ARG A 45 -10.79 -19.99 25.81
C ARG A 45 -10.85 -18.80 24.86
N PHE A 46 -10.13 -18.81 23.74
CA PHE A 46 -10.27 -17.77 22.71
C PHE A 46 -11.68 -17.73 22.11
N VAL A 47 -12.31 -18.88 21.88
CA VAL A 47 -13.70 -18.93 21.39
C VAL A 47 -14.64 -18.31 22.42
N GLU A 48 -14.52 -18.70 23.69
CA GLU A 48 -15.32 -18.13 24.79
C GLU A 48 -15.13 -16.61 24.89
N LEU A 49 -13.88 -16.12 24.89
CA LEU A 49 -13.59 -14.68 24.93
C LEU A 49 -14.18 -13.93 23.73
N LEU A 50 -14.13 -14.52 22.53
CA LEU A 50 -14.68 -13.89 21.34
C LEU A 50 -16.21 -13.81 21.40
N ASP A 51 -16.87 -14.84 21.91
CA ASP A 51 -18.32 -14.85 22.09
C ASP A 51 -18.75 -13.89 23.21
N GLU A 52 -18.01 -13.82 24.32
CA GLU A 52 -18.16 -12.80 25.37
C GLU A 52 -18.06 -11.38 24.76
N CYS A 53 -17.04 -11.12 23.93
CA CYS A 53 -16.87 -9.84 23.25
C CYS A 53 -18.01 -9.48 22.29
N LYS A 54 -18.61 -10.46 21.61
CA LYS A 54 -19.75 -10.23 20.71
C LYS A 54 -21.01 -9.85 21.49
N MET A 55 -21.21 -10.44 22.66
CA MET A 55 -22.36 -10.12 23.52
C MET A 55 -22.22 -8.73 24.16
N GLU A 56 -21.02 -8.38 24.60
CA GLU A 56 -20.72 -7.12 25.26
C GLU A 56 -20.15 -6.05 24.31
N TYR A 57 -20.36 -6.19 22.99
CA TYR A 57 -19.75 -5.28 22.03
C TYR A 57 -20.18 -3.84 22.32
N SER A 58 -19.24 -3.09 22.89
CA SER A 58 -19.39 -1.72 23.34
C SER A 58 -18.24 -0.92 22.75
N PRO A 59 -18.48 0.29 22.23
CA PRO A 59 -17.50 1.09 21.49
C PRO A 59 -16.47 1.76 22.42
N ILE A 60 -16.21 1.19 23.59
CA ILE A 60 -15.34 1.81 24.59
C ILE A 60 -13.87 1.63 24.19
N VAL A 61 -13.36 2.71 23.58
CA VAL A 61 -12.04 3.36 23.76
C VAL A 61 -10.89 2.42 24.18
N GLY A 62 -10.10 2.00 23.18
CA GLY A 62 -8.66 1.82 23.38
C GLY A 62 -8.02 3.13 23.86
N PRO A 63 -6.84 3.07 24.50
CA PRO A 63 -6.48 3.77 25.74
C PRO A 63 -6.87 5.26 25.82
N ALA A 64 -7.12 5.70 27.06
CA ALA A 64 -7.38 7.08 27.51
C ALA A 64 -6.61 8.16 26.72
N PRO A 65 -7.16 9.39 26.60
CA PRO A 65 -6.52 10.48 25.87
C PRO A 65 -5.05 10.58 26.28
N ALA A 66 -4.18 10.47 25.27
CA ALA A 66 -2.75 10.65 25.43
C ALA A 66 -2.50 11.90 26.27
N LYS A 67 -1.81 11.73 27.39
CA LYS A 67 -1.27 12.85 28.15
C LYS A 67 -0.32 13.58 27.22
N ASP A 68 -0.65 14.84 26.96
CA ASP A 68 0.20 15.92 26.47
C ASP A 68 1.40 15.52 25.59
N GLY A 69 1.22 15.72 24.27
CA GLY A 69 2.33 15.91 23.33
C GLY A 69 2.92 14.61 22.79
N GLU A 70 2.95 14.52 21.46
CA GLU A 70 3.39 13.35 20.67
C GLU A 70 2.32 12.25 20.56
N ASP A 71 1.61 12.20 19.44
CA ASP A 71 1.73 11.07 18.51
C ASP A 71 0.73 11.15 17.36
N LEU A 72 1.20 10.74 16.18
CA LEU A 72 0.36 10.40 15.04
C LEU A 72 -0.73 9.43 15.54
N VAL A 73 -2.00 9.85 15.49
CA VAL A 73 -3.15 9.03 15.91
C VAL A 73 -3.20 7.79 15.03
N THR A 74 -2.54 6.73 15.45
CA THR A 74 -2.80 5.40 14.91
C THR A 74 -4.18 5.02 15.43
N PRO A 75 -5.16 4.76 14.56
CA PRO A 75 -6.47 4.34 15.03
C PRO A 75 -6.30 3.02 15.79
N SER A 76 -6.41 3.07 17.11
CA SER A 76 -6.45 1.88 17.93
C SER A 76 -7.82 1.26 17.74
N GLY A 77 -7.86 0.05 17.18
CA GLY A 77 -9.09 -0.72 17.10
C GLY A 77 -9.65 -1.05 18.49
N SER A 78 -10.88 -1.54 18.53
CA SER A 78 -11.48 -1.98 19.78
C SER A 78 -10.83 -3.27 20.28
N TYR A 79 -11.19 -3.67 21.51
CA TYR A 79 -10.79 -4.97 22.06
C TYR A 79 -11.17 -6.13 21.12
N MET A 80 -12.31 -6.04 20.42
CA MET A 80 -12.75 -7.02 19.43
C MET A 80 -11.73 -7.20 18.30
N TYR A 81 -11.22 -6.10 17.74
CA TYR A 81 -10.20 -6.15 16.69
C TYR A 81 -8.90 -6.81 17.19
N HIS A 82 -8.42 -6.41 18.37
CA HIS A 82 -7.19 -6.96 18.92
C HIS A 82 -7.31 -8.45 19.25
N LEU A 83 -8.41 -8.85 19.91
CA LEU A 83 -8.66 -10.25 20.27
C LEU A 83 -8.80 -11.13 19.02
N SER A 84 -9.60 -10.69 18.03
CA SER A 84 -9.79 -11.43 16.78
C SER A 84 -8.49 -11.56 15.99
N SER A 85 -7.65 -10.53 15.96
CA SER A 85 -6.34 -10.58 15.32
C SER A 85 -5.40 -11.58 16.00
N CYS A 86 -5.34 -11.58 17.33
CA CYS A 86 -4.56 -12.56 18.09
C CYS A 86 -5.07 -13.99 17.88
N TYR A 87 -6.40 -14.19 17.91
CA TYR A 87 -7.00 -15.50 17.72
C TYR A 87 -6.82 -16.03 16.29
N ALA A 88 -6.99 -15.18 15.28
CA ALA A 88 -6.75 -15.54 13.89
C ALA A 88 -5.27 -15.90 13.65
N LEU A 89 -4.33 -15.15 14.22
CA LEU A 89 -2.90 -15.48 14.15
C LEU A 89 -2.61 -16.82 14.86
N PHE A 90 -3.24 -17.08 16.00
CA PHE A 90 -3.12 -18.35 16.69
C PHE A 90 -3.65 -19.53 15.84
N GLN A 91 -4.78 -19.36 15.16
CA GLN A 91 -5.32 -20.36 14.23
C GLN A 91 -4.42 -20.54 12.99
N TYR A 92 -3.81 -19.47 12.50
CA TYR A 92 -2.82 -19.54 11.41
C TYR A 92 -1.63 -20.42 11.78
N LEU A 93 -1.06 -20.18 12.98
CA LEU A 93 0.16 -20.87 13.42
C LEU A 93 -0.09 -22.33 13.85
N THR A 94 -1.28 -22.63 14.36
CA THR A 94 -1.61 -23.95 14.93
C THR A 94 -2.45 -24.86 14.02
N VAL A 95 -3.14 -24.30 13.03
CA VAL A 95 -4.03 -25.05 12.13
C VAL A 95 -3.72 -24.75 10.66
N SER A 96 -4.14 -23.59 10.15
CA SER A 96 -3.98 -23.23 8.74
C SER A 96 -4.36 -21.76 8.46
N SER A 97 -3.98 -21.27 7.29
CA SER A 97 -4.47 -19.99 6.73
C SER A 97 -5.99 -19.93 6.59
N GLN A 98 -6.62 -21.04 6.22
CA GLN A 98 -8.07 -21.10 6.13
C GLN A 98 -8.75 -20.98 7.49
N ALA A 99 -8.19 -21.58 8.54
CA ALA A 99 -8.73 -21.47 9.89
C ALA A 99 -8.68 -20.02 10.42
N ALA A 100 -7.59 -19.30 10.15
CA ALA A 100 -7.49 -17.88 10.48
C ALA A 100 -8.53 -17.03 9.73
N ARG A 101 -8.77 -17.35 8.45
CA ARG A 101 -9.75 -16.67 7.62
C ARG A 101 -11.18 -16.82 8.14
N VAL A 102 -11.54 -18.01 8.63
CA VAL A 102 -12.86 -18.25 9.24
C VAL A 102 -13.10 -17.33 10.44
N VAL A 103 -12.08 -17.11 11.28
CA VAL A 103 -12.18 -16.19 12.42
C VAL A 103 -12.46 -14.76 11.96
N PHE A 104 -11.71 -14.27 10.97
CA PHE A 104 -11.92 -12.91 10.45
C PHE A 104 -13.31 -12.76 9.80
N GLN A 105 -13.75 -13.73 9.02
CA GLN A 105 -15.06 -13.70 8.37
C GLN A 105 -16.22 -13.74 9.37
N ASP A 106 -16.09 -14.54 10.43
CA ASP A 106 -17.07 -14.58 11.53
C ASP A 106 -17.21 -13.20 12.19
N VAL A 107 -16.09 -12.56 12.54
CA VAL A 107 -16.08 -11.21 13.14
C VAL A 107 -16.62 -10.15 12.18
N LEU A 108 -16.23 -10.16 10.91
CA LEU A 108 -16.77 -9.24 9.91
C LEU A 108 -18.29 -9.43 9.74
N SER A 109 -18.77 -10.68 9.72
CA SER A 109 -20.20 -10.97 9.61
C SER A 109 -20.99 -10.52 10.84
N PHE A 110 -20.38 -10.56 12.02
CA PHE A 110 -20.94 -10.01 13.23
C PHE A 110 -21.01 -8.49 13.15
N LEU A 111 -19.89 -7.82 12.83
CA LEU A 111 -19.83 -6.36 12.71
C LEU A 111 -20.85 -5.84 11.70
N ASP A 112 -21.00 -6.48 10.55
CA ASP A 112 -22.00 -6.09 9.53
C ASP A 112 -23.43 -6.11 10.11
N LYS A 113 -23.75 -7.06 11.00
CA LYS A 113 -25.08 -7.21 11.66
C LYS A 113 -25.31 -6.25 12.83
N VAL A 114 -24.27 -5.67 13.42
CA VAL A 114 -24.44 -4.73 14.55
C VAL A 114 -25.26 -3.53 14.09
N PRO A 115 -26.42 -3.23 14.72
CA PRO A 115 -27.28 -2.14 14.29
C PRO A 115 -26.60 -0.78 14.52
N THR A 116 -26.57 0.05 13.48
CA THR A 116 -26.20 1.46 13.60
C THR A 116 -27.45 2.26 13.92
N ASN A 117 -27.51 2.87 15.11
CA ASN A 117 -28.62 3.76 15.49
C ASN A 117 -28.78 4.83 14.41
N SER A 118 -29.90 4.76 13.69
CA SER A 118 -30.11 5.39 12.39
C SER A 118 -30.55 6.85 12.52
N ASN A 119 -29.97 7.61 13.44
CA ASN A 119 -30.17 9.05 13.51
C ASN A 119 -29.11 9.73 12.62
N PRO A 120 -29.44 10.19 11.41
CA PRO A 120 -28.47 10.74 10.46
C PRO A 120 -27.81 12.05 10.91
N ASN A 121 -28.27 12.64 12.02
CA ASN A 121 -27.75 13.89 12.58
C ASN A 121 -26.73 13.71 13.71
N GLU A 122 -26.52 12.49 14.21
CA GLU A 122 -25.50 12.19 15.21
C GLU A 122 -24.58 11.10 14.66
N ILE A 123 -23.33 11.47 14.34
CA ILE A 123 -22.26 10.48 14.12
C ILE A 123 -22.08 9.75 15.45
N SER A 124 -22.75 8.62 15.61
CA SER A 124 -22.63 7.83 16.82
C SER A 124 -21.19 7.30 16.89
N VAL A 125 -20.54 7.42 18.06
CA VAL A 125 -19.21 6.84 18.31
C VAL A 125 -19.20 5.33 17.95
N LEU A 126 -20.35 4.66 18.14
CA LEU A 126 -20.64 3.30 17.73
C LEU A 126 -20.44 3.05 16.22
N SER A 127 -21.04 3.87 15.36
CA SER A 127 -20.95 3.69 13.90
C SER A 127 -19.52 3.88 13.40
N SER A 128 -18.81 4.89 13.94
CA SER A 128 -17.41 5.14 13.58
C SER A 128 -16.48 4.02 14.04
N GLN A 129 -16.67 3.49 15.26
CA GLN A 129 -15.85 2.39 15.78
C GLN A 129 -16.12 1.07 15.03
N LYS A 130 -17.38 0.78 14.71
CA LYS A 130 -17.75 -0.39 13.89
C LYS A 130 -17.08 -0.34 12.52
N GLU A 131 -17.13 0.81 11.85
CA GLU A 131 -16.51 1.00 10.54
C GLU A 131 -14.99 0.83 10.62
N LEU A 132 -14.36 1.41 11.66
CA LEU A 132 -12.94 1.26 11.93
C LEU A 132 -12.55 -0.20 12.19
N ASP A 133 -13.25 -0.90 13.08
CA ASP A 133 -12.97 -2.29 13.40
C ASP A 133 -13.15 -3.18 12.17
N SER A 134 -14.21 -2.94 11.37
CA SER A 134 -14.42 -3.67 10.12
C SER A 134 -13.29 -3.41 9.12
N GLU A 135 -12.78 -2.18 9.04
CA GLU A 135 -11.65 -1.83 8.18
C GLU A 135 -10.37 -2.53 8.66
N LEU A 136 -10.05 -2.42 9.95
CA LEU A 136 -8.85 -3.01 10.55
C LEU A 136 -8.84 -4.54 10.45
N VAL A 137 -9.97 -5.20 10.71
CA VAL A 137 -10.10 -6.66 10.54
C VAL A 137 -9.89 -7.06 9.08
N THR A 138 -10.45 -6.30 8.13
CA THR A 138 -10.25 -6.55 6.69
C THR A 138 -8.77 -6.39 6.29
N VAL A 139 -8.10 -5.35 6.80
CA VAL A 139 -6.67 -5.14 6.57
C VAL A 139 -5.85 -6.30 7.14
N ALA A 140 -6.14 -6.74 8.36
CA ALA A 140 -5.45 -7.86 9.00
C ALA A 140 -5.62 -9.18 8.22
N GLU A 141 -6.83 -9.48 7.75
CA GLU A 141 -7.10 -10.65 6.88
C GLU A 141 -6.22 -10.62 5.63
N ILE A 142 -6.22 -9.49 4.91
CA ILE A 142 -5.49 -9.33 3.66
C ILE A 142 -3.98 -9.36 3.87
N GLN A 143 -3.47 -8.74 4.93
CA GLN A 143 -2.04 -8.78 5.28
C GLN A 143 -1.58 -10.21 5.61
N LEU A 144 -2.37 -10.97 6.37
CA LEU A 144 -2.07 -12.36 6.67
C LEU A 144 -2.06 -13.22 5.40
N LEU A 145 -3.04 -13.05 4.51
CA LEU A 145 -3.08 -13.76 3.23
C LEU A 145 -1.89 -13.38 2.34
N SER A 146 -1.54 -12.10 2.25
CA SER A 146 -0.36 -11.62 1.51
C SER A 146 0.92 -12.26 2.04
N PHE A 147 1.10 -12.29 3.37
CA PHE A 147 2.22 -12.98 3.99
C PHE A 147 2.26 -14.47 3.66
N HIS A 148 1.11 -15.16 3.77
CA HIS A 148 1.01 -16.58 3.46
C HIS A 148 1.37 -16.90 2.00
N THR A 149 0.90 -16.10 1.03
CA THR A 149 1.27 -16.24 -0.40
C THR A 149 2.75 -15.97 -0.66
N GLY A 150 3.42 -15.22 0.22
CA GLY A 150 4.87 -15.00 0.14
C GLY A 150 5.69 -16.20 0.64
N VAL A 151 5.16 -16.97 1.58
CA VAL A 151 5.85 -18.11 2.21
C VAL A 151 5.47 -19.45 1.60
N SER A 152 4.26 -19.58 1.06
CA SER A 152 3.68 -20.83 0.55
C SER A 152 3.21 -20.68 -0.90
N PRO A 153 3.36 -21.71 -1.76
CA PRO A 153 2.90 -21.68 -3.14
C PRO A 153 1.37 -21.82 -3.22
N VAL A 154 0.65 -20.74 -2.93
CA VAL A 154 -0.82 -20.66 -3.00
C VAL A 154 -1.24 -19.82 -4.21
N PRO A 155 -2.32 -20.19 -4.93
CA PRO A 155 -2.85 -19.40 -6.02
C PRO A 155 -3.17 -17.96 -5.60
N LEU A 156 -2.62 -16.98 -6.32
CA LEU A 156 -2.85 -15.55 -6.08
C LEU A 156 -4.30 -15.10 -6.37
N THR A 157 -5.18 -16.00 -6.81
CA THR A 157 -6.58 -15.69 -7.14
C THR A 157 -7.36 -15.23 -5.91
N ASP A 158 -7.17 -15.92 -4.79
CA ASP A 158 -7.97 -15.70 -3.57
C ASP A 158 -7.55 -14.41 -2.87
N LEU A 159 -6.26 -14.09 -2.92
CA LEU A 159 -5.74 -12.81 -2.47
C LEU A 159 -6.28 -11.67 -3.34
N ARG A 160 -6.27 -11.82 -4.68
CA ARG A 160 -6.76 -10.78 -5.59
C ARG A 160 -8.25 -10.53 -5.44
N SER A 161 -9.08 -11.57 -5.34
CA SER A 161 -10.53 -11.42 -5.18
C SER A 161 -10.88 -10.78 -3.84
N GLY A 162 -10.23 -11.21 -2.75
CA GLY A 162 -10.39 -10.60 -1.43
C GLY A 162 -9.96 -9.14 -1.42
N LEU A 163 -8.83 -8.82 -2.04
CA LEU A 163 -8.29 -7.46 -2.11
C LEU A 163 -9.15 -6.53 -2.96
N GLN A 164 -9.69 -6.99 -4.08
CA GLN A 164 -10.62 -6.21 -4.89
C GLN A 164 -11.92 -5.92 -4.13
N LYS A 165 -12.44 -6.89 -3.37
CA LYS A 165 -13.59 -6.68 -2.48
C LYS A 165 -13.25 -5.65 -1.39
N ALA A 166 -12.11 -5.79 -0.71
CA ALA A 166 -11.67 -4.88 0.34
C ALA A 166 -11.51 -3.44 -0.17
N LEU A 167 -10.86 -3.27 -1.33
CA LEU A 167 -10.65 -1.97 -1.96
C LEU A 167 -11.92 -1.31 -2.48
N SER A 168 -12.95 -2.11 -2.85
CA SER A 168 -14.26 -1.57 -3.18
C SER A 168 -14.99 -0.96 -1.98
N LYS A 169 -14.74 -1.49 -0.76
CA LYS A 169 -15.28 -0.98 0.50
C LYS A 169 -14.42 0.17 1.08
N TYR A 170 -13.10 0.05 0.98
CA TYR A 170 -12.12 0.97 1.57
C TYR A 170 -11.10 1.48 0.52
N PRO A 171 -11.52 2.37 -0.40
CA PRO A 171 -10.71 2.80 -1.53
C PRO A 171 -9.47 3.62 -1.17
N SER A 172 -9.46 4.25 0.02
CA SER A 172 -8.39 5.16 0.45
C SER A 172 -7.45 4.55 1.49
N ASN A 173 -7.64 3.28 1.86
CA ASN A 173 -6.79 2.63 2.85
C ASN A 173 -5.40 2.35 2.27
N ALA A 174 -4.37 2.97 2.87
CA ALA A 174 -3.00 2.87 2.39
C ALA A 174 -2.43 1.45 2.49
N ALA A 175 -2.76 0.69 3.53
CA ALA A 175 -2.25 -0.67 3.72
C ALA A 175 -2.78 -1.62 2.62
N LEU A 176 -4.07 -1.51 2.28
CA LEU A 176 -4.66 -2.29 1.19
C LEU A 176 -4.07 -1.91 -0.17
N LEU A 177 -3.90 -0.62 -0.43
CA LEU A 177 -3.29 -0.13 -1.68
C LEU A 177 -1.84 -0.59 -1.84
N GLU A 178 -1.08 -0.65 -0.75
CA GLU A 178 0.30 -1.17 -0.77
C GLU A 178 0.33 -2.67 -1.08
N VAL A 179 -0.53 -3.49 -0.43
CA VAL A 179 -0.63 -4.92 -0.73
C VAL A 179 -1.05 -5.15 -2.20
N PHE A 180 -1.95 -4.32 -2.73
CA PHE A 180 -2.37 -4.37 -4.12
C PHE A 180 -1.24 -4.06 -5.08
N LEU A 181 -0.48 -3.00 -4.80
CA LEU A 181 0.69 -2.63 -5.59
C LEU A 181 1.75 -3.74 -5.58
N GLN A 182 2.02 -4.33 -4.42
CA GLN A 182 2.98 -5.44 -4.31
C GLN A 182 2.52 -6.70 -5.06
N THR A 183 1.24 -7.04 -4.96
CA THR A 183 0.66 -8.22 -5.62
C THR A 183 0.70 -8.08 -7.13
N GLU A 184 0.28 -6.93 -7.67
CA GLU A 184 0.24 -6.72 -9.12
C GLU A 184 1.64 -6.53 -9.73
N ARG A 185 2.62 -5.99 -8.98
CA ARG A 185 4.03 -5.93 -9.41
C ARG A 185 4.59 -7.31 -9.74
N LYS A 186 4.31 -8.32 -8.90
CA LYS A 186 4.73 -9.71 -9.13
C LYS A 186 4.15 -10.32 -10.40
N CYS A 187 3.06 -9.76 -10.92
CA CYS A 187 2.28 -10.33 -12.02
C CYS A 187 2.49 -9.61 -13.35
N HIS A 188 3.29 -8.54 -13.37
CA HIS A 188 3.62 -7.73 -14.55
C HIS A 188 2.42 -7.21 -15.36
N VAL A 189 1.22 -7.12 -14.77
CA VAL A 189 0.00 -6.63 -15.46
C VAL A 189 -0.12 -5.11 -15.34
N ILE A 190 0.74 -4.38 -16.06
CA ILE A 190 0.84 -2.91 -16.01
C ILE A 190 -0.51 -2.22 -16.29
N GLY A 191 -1.26 -2.71 -17.28
CA GLY A 191 -2.53 -2.13 -17.69
C GLY A 191 -3.63 -2.20 -16.63
N ARG A 192 -3.56 -3.17 -15.70
CA ARG A 192 -4.57 -3.34 -14.65
C ARG A 192 -4.41 -2.26 -13.57
N LEU A 193 -3.19 -2.05 -13.08
CA LEU A 193 -2.90 -1.01 -12.08
C LEU A 193 -3.32 0.38 -12.58
N ARG A 194 -2.96 0.70 -13.84
CA ARG A 194 -3.33 1.99 -14.44
C ARG A 194 -4.84 2.20 -14.53
N ARG A 195 -5.57 1.21 -15.05
CA ARG A 195 -7.04 1.30 -15.16
C ARG A 195 -7.70 1.43 -13.79
N TYR A 196 -7.21 0.67 -12.80
CA TYR A 196 -7.71 0.72 -11.44
C TYR A 196 -7.52 2.12 -10.83
N PHE A 197 -6.29 2.66 -10.84
CA PHE A 197 -6.03 3.98 -10.28
C PHE A 197 -6.69 5.11 -11.07
N HIS A 198 -6.85 4.97 -12.39
CA HIS A 198 -7.59 5.94 -13.20
C HIS A 198 -9.02 6.10 -12.69
N HIS A 199 -9.73 4.97 -12.54
CA HIS A 199 -11.09 4.95 -12.02
C HIS A 199 -11.16 5.43 -10.56
N LEU A 200 -10.18 5.05 -9.73
CA LEU A 200 -10.15 5.42 -8.32
C LEU A 200 -9.95 6.93 -8.11
N ILE A 201 -9.07 7.55 -8.90
CA ILE A 201 -8.76 8.99 -8.80
C ILE A 201 -9.95 9.86 -9.21
N GLU A 202 -10.81 9.38 -10.11
CA GLU A 202 -12.02 10.10 -10.52
C GLU A 202 -13.11 10.09 -9.44
N ASN A 203 -13.17 9.02 -8.63
CA ASN A 203 -14.28 8.78 -7.72
C ASN A 203 -13.98 9.07 -6.24
N THR A 204 -12.71 9.30 -5.88
CA THR A 204 -12.30 9.43 -4.47
C THR A 204 -12.00 10.87 -4.06
N GLN A 205 -12.34 11.16 -2.80
CA GLN A 205 -12.13 12.46 -2.16
C GLN A 205 -10.83 12.53 -1.34
N SER A 206 -9.96 11.52 -1.48
CA SER A 206 -8.72 11.40 -0.72
C SER A 206 -7.51 11.63 -1.63
N PRO A 207 -6.44 12.27 -1.15
CA PRO A 207 -5.19 12.38 -1.90
C PRO A 207 -4.41 11.04 -1.94
N VAL A 208 -4.74 10.07 -1.07
CA VAL A 208 -4.00 8.81 -0.92
C VAL A 208 -3.94 8.00 -2.22
N PRO A 209 -5.05 7.73 -2.94
CA PRO A 209 -5.01 7.03 -4.23
C PRO A 209 -4.08 7.66 -5.28
N ILE A 210 -3.98 8.99 -5.30
CA ILE A 210 -3.09 9.72 -6.22
C ILE A 210 -1.62 9.44 -5.88
N PHE A 211 -1.26 9.49 -4.59
CA PHE A 211 0.09 9.16 -4.15
C PHE A 211 0.47 7.73 -4.52
N PHE A 212 -0.43 6.76 -4.32
CA PHE A 212 -0.20 5.37 -4.69
C PHE A 212 -0.09 5.17 -6.20
N ALA A 213 -0.86 5.90 -7.00
CA ALA A 213 -0.73 5.88 -8.46
C ALA A 213 0.64 6.39 -8.91
N ILE A 214 1.12 7.51 -8.36
CA ILE A 214 2.46 8.05 -8.66
C ILE A 214 3.55 7.09 -8.19
N LEU A 215 3.43 6.57 -6.96
CA LEU A 215 4.36 5.58 -6.41
C LEU A 215 4.47 4.33 -7.29
N SER A 216 3.35 3.87 -7.86
CA SER A 216 3.35 2.71 -8.75
C SER A 216 4.16 2.94 -10.03
N GLU A 217 4.10 4.13 -10.61
CA GLU A 217 4.87 4.49 -11.80
C GLU A 217 6.35 4.78 -11.47
N LEU A 218 6.64 5.36 -10.30
CA LEU A 218 8.02 5.56 -9.82
C LEU A 218 8.74 4.22 -9.59
N ARG A 219 8.12 3.29 -8.85
CA ARG A 219 8.68 1.94 -8.64
C ARG A 219 8.88 1.19 -9.95
N ARG A 220 8.01 1.44 -10.95
CA ARG A 220 8.19 0.87 -12.30
C ARG A 220 9.40 1.48 -13.00
N GLN A 221 9.59 2.79 -12.90
CA GLN A 221 10.77 3.47 -13.45
C GLN A 221 12.07 2.92 -12.86
N GLU A 222 12.10 2.68 -11.55
CA GLU A 222 13.24 2.05 -10.85
C GLU A 222 13.52 0.64 -11.40
N SER A 223 12.49 -0.22 -11.47
CA SER A 223 12.67 -1.60 -11.97
C SER A 223 13.21 -1.67 -13.41
N ILE A 224 12.85 -0.70 -14.26
CA ILE A 224 13.36 -0.63 -15.63
C ILE A 224 14.82 -0.18 -15.63
N LYS A 225 15.20 0.80 -14.79
CA LYS A 225 16.58 1.25 -14.64
C LYS A 225 17.50 0.13 -14.13
N GLU A 226 17.05 -0.60 -13.11
CA GLU A 226 17.76 -1.77 -12.57
C GLU A 226 17.96 -2.85 -13.64
N ALA A 227 16.88 -3.24 -14.33
CA ALA A 227 16.96 -4.24 -15.41
C ALA A 227 17.89 -3.83 -16.57
N THR A 228 18.08 -2.53 -16.80
CA THR A 228 18.99 -2.04 -17.84
C THR A 228 20.43 -1.93 -17.41
N ASN A 229 20.70 -1.63 -16.14
CA ASN A 229 22.06 -1.63 -15.62
C ASN A 229 22.67 -3.04 -15.69
N ASP A 230 21.88 -4.07 -15.39
CA ASP A 230 22.32 -5.47 -15.48
C ASP A 230 22.58 -5.93 -16.93
N ARG A 231 21.86 -5.36 -17.91
CA ARG A 231 21.95 -5.74 -19.33
C ARG A 231 23.07 -5.03 -20.09
N SER A 232 23.54 -3.89 -19.59
CA SER A 232 24.63 -3.09 -20.19
C SER A 232 25.99 -3.81 -20.20
N MET A 233 26.13 -4.94 -19.51
CA MET A 233 27.36 -5.74 -19.49
C MET A 233 27.47 -6.77 -20.62
N THR A 234 26.42 -7.00 -21.43
CA THR A 234 26.43 -8.13 -22.41
C THR A 234 25.91 -7.84 -23.82
N SER A 235 25.57 -6.62 -24.23
CA SER A 235 25.25 -6.39 -25.66
C SER A 235 25.41 -4.95 -26.14
N THR A 236 26.12 -4.81 -27.25
CA THR A 236 26.11 -3.66 -28.15
C THR A 236 24.74 -3.54 -28.83
N THR A 237 24.07 -2.39 -28.63
CA THR A 237 22.73 -1.97 -29.12
C THR A 237 21.50 -2.51 -28.37
N PRO A 238 20.81 -1.66 -27.57
CA PRO A 238 19.50 -1.11 -27.97
C PRO A 238 19.18 0.26 -27.30
N GLU A 239 19.90 1.34 -27.63
CA GLU A 239 19.72 2.64 -26.95
C GLU A 239 18.41 3.37 -27.31
N GLY A 240 17.87 3.19 -28.53
CA GLY A 240 16.72 3.95 -29.03
C GLY A 240 15.37 3.60 -28.39
N ASN A 241 15.07 2.30 -28.22
CA ASN A 241 13.81 1.87 -27.60
C ASN A 241 13.78 2.14 -26.08
N PHE A 242 14.95 2.17 -25.45
CA PHE A 242 15.10 2.42 -24.02
C PHE A 242 14.85 3.90 -23.66
N VAL A 243 15.41 4.84 -24.44
CA VAL A 243 15.17 6.27 -24.24
C VAL A 243 13.69 6.61 -24.43
N LEU A 244 13.00 5.98 -25.39
CA LEU A 244 11.56 6.15 -25.60
C LEU A 244 10.70 5.55 -24.48
N ALA A 245 11.11 4.40 -23.92
CA ALA A 245 10.44 3.81 -22.78
C ALA A 245 10.57 4.71 -21.54
N GLU A 246 11.78 5.23 -21.28
CA GLU A 246 12.09 6.10 -20.14
C GLU A 246 11.37 7.47 -20.22
N THR A 247 11.25 8.04 -21.43
CA THR A 247 10.46 9.25 -21.65
C THR A 247 8.97 8.99 -21.44
N GLY A 248 8.44 7.87 -21.93
CA GLY A 248 7.03 7.50 -21.75
C GLY A 248 6.59 7.38 -20.28
N ILE A 249 7.42 6.80 -19.40
CA ILE A 249 7.15 6.76 -17.95
C ILE A 249 7.16 8.16 -17.34
N SER A 250 8.16 8.95 -17.69
CA SER A 250 8.35 10.29 -17.13
C SER A 250 7.19 11.22 -17.52
N HIS A 251 6.70 11.13 -18.76
CA HIS A 251 5.51 11.84 -19.20
C HIS A 251 4.25 11.38 -18.46
N GLN A 252 4.10 10.08 -18.22
CA GLN A 252 2.98 9.56 -17.44
C GLN A 252 3.01 10.07 -16.00
N ILE A 253 4.17 10.06 -15.35
CA ILE A 253 4.35 10.57 -13.98
C ILE A 253 4.01 12.06 -13.94
N ARG A 254 4.52 12.86 -14.89
CA ARG A 254 4.20 14.29 -14.98
C ARG A 254 2.70 14.52 -15.19
N SER A 255 2.05 13.75 -16.06
CA SER A 255 0.60 13.81 -16.27
C SER A 255 -0.19 13.51 -14.99
N LEU A 256 0.26 12.54 -14.18
CA LEU A 256 -0.35 12.25 -12.87
C LEU A 256 -0.17 13.41 -11.88
N PHE A 257 1.01 14.03 -11.83
CA PHE A 257 1.26 15.22 -11.01
C PHE A 257 0.38 16.41 -11.46
N GLU A 258 0.29 16.68 -12.77
CA GLU A 258 -0.56 17.76 -13.31
C GLU A 258 -2.04 17.53 -12.98
N ARG A 259 -2.52 16.29 -13.11
CA ARG A 259 -3.89 15.93 -12.73
C ARG A 259 -4.12 16.10 -11.23
N ALA A 260 -3.13 15.77 -10.40
CA ALA A 260 -3.18 15.95 -8.96
C ALA A 260 -3.20 17.44 -8.56
N VAL A 261 -2.45 18.32 -9.20
CA VAL A 261 -2.50 19.78 -8.91
C VAL A 261 -3.89 20.37 -9.17
N ARG A 262 -4.62 19.83 -10.15
CA ARG A 262 -6.00 20.23 -10.45
C ARG A 262 -6.98 19.82 -9.35
N SER A 263 -6.73 18.72 -8.65
CA SER A 263 -7.58 18.24 -7.57
C SER A 263 -7.48 19.13 -6.32
N ARG A 264 -8.64 19.37 -5.68
CA ARG A 264 -8.77 20.23 -4.49
C ARG A 264 -7.99 19.70 -3.27
N TYR A 265 -7.80 18.39 -3.19
CA TYR A 265 -7.24 17.72 -2.01
C TYR A 265 -5.72 17.71 -1.97
N THR A 266 -5.07 17.75 -3.14
CA THR A 266 -3.62 17.65 -3.29
C THR A 266 -2.96 19.01 -3.50
N ARG A 267 -3.71 20.04 -3.94
CA ARG A 267 -3.18 21.39 -4.19
C ARG A 267 -2.57 22.05 -2.96
N HIS A 268 -3.12 21.82 -1.78
CA HIS A 268 -2.63 22.40 -0.52
C HIS A 268 -1.71 21.44 0.26
N CYS A 269 -1.44 20.24 -0.27
CA CYS A 269 -0.63 19.25 0.42
C CYS A 269 0.87 19.54 0.22
N ILE A 270 1.57 19.89 1.30
CA ILE A 270 3.03 20.18 1.26
C ILE A 270 3.84 18.95 0.82
N LEU A 271 3.47 17.76 1.29
CA LEU A 271 4.16 16.52 0.92
C LEU A 271 4.08 16.26 -0.58
N PHE A 272 2.94 16.54 -1.20
CA PHE A 272 2.76 16.44 -2.64
C PHE A 272 3.71 17.36 -3.40
N TRP A 273 3.79 18.64 -3.02
CA TRP A 273 4.69 19.59 -3.67
C TRP A 273 6.17 19.24 -3.49
N ARG A 274 6.57 18.78 -2.31
CA ARG A 274 7.94 18.28 -2.07
C ARG A 274 8.29 17.14 -3.02
N MET A 275 7.37 16.19 -3.18
CA MET A 275 7.54 15.06 -4.09
C MET A 275 7.60 15.49 -5.57
N TYR A 276 6.74 16.44 -5.98
CA TYR A 276 6.72 16.94 -7.35
C TYR A 276 8.00 17.71 -7.72
N ILE A 277 8.45 18.60 -6.84
CA ILE A 277 9.70 19.35 -7.03
C ILE A 277 10.89 18.39 -7.08
N GLN A 278 10.94 17.41 -6.18
CA GLN A 278 12.01 16.39 -6.21
C GLN A 278 12.01 15.60 -7.52
N PHE A 279 10.84 15.26 -8.06
CA PHE A 279 10.74 14.60 -9.36
C PHE A 279 11.28 15.49 -10.49
N GLU A 280 10.88 16.77 -10.56
CA GLU A 280 11.38 17.70 -11.60
C GLU A 280 12.88 17.96 -11.48
N VAL A 281 13.41 18.04 -10.26
CA VAL A 281 14.86 18.20 -9.97
C VAL A 281 15.65 16.90 -10.15
N SER A 282 14.99 15.73 -10.17
CA SER A 282 15.62 14.45 -10.52
C SER A 282 15.45 14.09 -12.01
N ALA A 283 14.48 14.68 -12.70
CA ALA A 283 14.29 14.60 -14.14
C ALA A 283 15.03 15.65 -15.02
N PRO A 284 15.96 16.52 -14.54
CA PRO A 284 16.51 17.60 -15.33
C PRO A 284 17.64 17.02 -16.17
N SER A 285 17.28 16.44 -17.32
CA SER A 285 18.05 16.37 -18.56
C SER A 285 17.48 15.28 -19.44
N ARG A 286 16.57 15.64 -20.35
CA ARG A 286 16.43 15.00 -21.68
C ARG A 286 15.47 15.71 -22.63
N CYS A 287 14.61 16.61 -22.16
CA CYS A 287 13.79 17.46 -23.05
C CYS A 287 14.57 18.67 -23.61
N MET A 288 15.52 19.25 -22.85
CA MET A 288 16.31 20.38 -23.35
C MET A 288 17.28 20.01 -24.50
N LYS A 289 17.68 18.74 -24.63
CA LYS A 289 18.57 18.30 -25.72
C LYS A 289 17.85 18.12 -27.07
N ALA A 290 16.52 18.06 -27.09
CA ALA A 290 15.76 18.01 -28.34
C ALA A 290 15.51 19.42 -28.92
N ALA A 291 15.51 20.46 -28.09
CA ALA A 291 15.27 21.84 -28.52
C ALA A 291 16.53 22.56 -29.06
N THR A 292 17.75 22.07 -28.74
CA THR A 292 19.00 22.68 -29.22
C THR A 292 19.52 22.09 -30.54
N LEU A 293 18.91 21.03 -31.07
CA LEU A 293 19.32 20.38 -32.33
C LEU A 293 18.50 20.79 -33.56
N SER A 294 17.52 21.68 -33.42
CA SER A 294 16.70 22.18 -34.53
C SER A 294 17.11 23.57 -35.05
N ASN A 295 18.35 24.01 -34.84
CA ASN A 295 18.83 25.25 -35.45
C ASN A 295 20.32 25.18 -35.86
N PRO A 296 20.63 24.70 -37.07
CA PRO A 296 21.83 25.10 -37.77
C PRO A 296 21.43 26.00 -38.94
N LEU A 297 21.77 27.29 -38.86
CA LEU A 297 22.22 28.15 -39.98
C LEU A 297 22.13 29.62 -39.58
N LYS A 298 23.23 30.13 -39.01
CA LYS A 298 23.70 31.50 -39.24
C LYS A 298 25.17 31.61 -38.84
N THR A 299 26.03 30.98 -39.64
CA THR A 299 27.43 31.38 -39.79
C THR A 299 27.51 32.26 -41.02
N GLN A 300 27.46 33.59 -40.85
CA GLN A 300 28.03 34.51 -41.83
C GLN A 300 29.23 35.20 -41.20
N SER A 301 30.37 34.74 -41.70
CA SER A 301 31.70 35.31 -41.58
C SER A 301 31.78 36.71 -42.17
N SER A 302 32.49 37.56 -41.43
CA SER A 302 33.34 38.67 -41.85
C SER A 302 33.78 38.68 -43.32
N GLY A 303 33.79 39.87 -43.93
CA GLY A 303 34.45 40.11 -45.22
C GLY A 303 33.99 41.37 -45.96
N MET A 304 34.29 42.56 -45.43
CA MET A 304 34.34 43.79 -46.24
C MET A 304 35.49 43.66 -47.25
N ASN A 305 35.21 43.74 -48.55
CA ASN A 305 36.01 44.55 -49.48
C ASN A 305 35.41 44.63 -50.90
N HIS A 306 35.26 45.89 -51.31
CA HIS A 306 35.46 46.49 -52.64
C HIS A 306 34.64 46.10 -53.89
N ARG A 307 33.97 47.16 -54.37
CA ARG A 307 34.01 47.78 -55.72
C ARG A 307 33.03 47.28 -56.82
N GLN A 308 32.31 48.31 -57.32
CA GLN A 308 31.86 48.53 -58.72
C GLN A 308 30.81 47.52 -59.22
N ASP A 309 29.75 47.90 -59.94
CA ASP A 309 29.50 49.06 -60.79
C ASP A 309 28.00 49.05 -61.16
N ARG A 310 27.46 50.23 -61.51
CA ARG A 310 26.33 50.45 -62.45
C ARG A 310 24.91 49.95 -62.07
N VAL A 311 23.79 50.55 -62.49
CA VAL A 311 23.31 51.85 -63.02
C VAL A 311 21.86 51.55 -63.47
N LEU A 312 20.95 52.55 -63.39
CA LEU A 312 19.56 52.64 -63.90
C LEU A 312 18.46 51.94 -63.07
N LYS A 313 17.52 52.64 -62.41
CA LYS A 313 16.41 53.52 -62.87
C LYS A 313 15.36 52.85 -63.77
N CYS A 314 14.19 52.63 -63.18
CA CYS A 314 12.81 52.98 -63.63
C CYS A 314 11.97 52.81 -62.36
N THR A 315 11.24 53.78 -61.81
CA THR A 315 10.50 54.94 -62.35
C THR A 315 10.70 56.19 -61.52
#